data_AF-A0A8H4P8J5-F1
#
_entry.id   AF-A0A8H4P8J5-F1
#
_cell.length_a   1.000
_cell.length_b   1.000
_cell.length_c   1.000
_cell.angle_alpha   90.00
_cell.angle_beta   90.00
_cell.angle_gamma   90.00
#
_symmetry.space_group_name_H-M   'P 1'
#
loop_
_entity.id
_entity.type
_entity.pdbx_description
1 polymer ?
#
loop_
_entity_poly.entity_id
_entity_poly.type
_entity_poly.pdbx_seq_one_letter_code
_entity_poly.pdbx_strand_id
1 'polypeptide(L)'
;MTMPSLFGEFRDGPFVGLGYSTPSYTGVTDSHGRFFYEAGDLVTFFIGYFELGCAKGAPTLTLASLDNKPDTDLFRPTTVNRARFLLSFSHDLDFRNGVTIDDKIRDAVKKHSENLSFDSEIGSFEKKISVHAAFNELGARLREVAEVRNHLRRSLNGIELLRDVQIPTRDGSWLGADVFLPIGNGPSPTLMNMSVDGRAFRVGVIRTDDDLQTSEEREDAWHENKRDDIPPFFKWSEAAFRPNASTWHYV
;
A
#
# COMPACT_ATOMS: atom_id res chain seq x y z
N MET A 1 -15.16 -31.43 18.65
CA MET A 1 -15.34 -30.02 19.02
C MET A 1 -14.98 -29.22 17.77
N THR A 2 -15.92 -28.49 17.18
CA THR A 2 -15.60 -27.50 16.14
C THR A 2 -14.88 -26.35 16.84
N MET A 3 -13.64 -26.05 16.45
CA MET A 3 -12.93 -24.88 16.97
C MET A 3 -13.73 -23.62 16.57
N PRO A 4 -13.71 -22.56 17.39
CA PRO A 4 -14.35 -21.31 16.99
C PRO A 4 -13.67 -20.78 15.72
N SER A 5 -14.47 -20.48 14.68
CA SER A 5 -13.98 -19.87 13.45
C SER A 5 -13.38 -18.49 13.78
N LEU A 6 -12.10 -18.31 13.51
CA LEU A 6 -11.44 -17.00 13.58
C LEU A 6 -11.61 -16.31 12.23
N PHE A 7 -11.49 -14.98 12.22
CA PHE A 7 -11.35 -14.21 11.00
C PHE A 7 -10.12 -13.32 11.07
N GLY A 8 -9.55 -13.03 9.91
CA GLY A 8 -8.45 -12.10 9.74
C GLY A 8 -8.73 -11.11 8.63
N GLU A 9 -7.95 -10.04 8.59
CA GLU A 9 -8.02 -8.99 7.58
C GLU A 9 -6.61 -8.53 7.17
N PHE A 10 -6.52 -7.82 6.05
CA PHE A 10 -5.26 -7.24 5.57
C PHE A 10 -5.13 -5.79 6.05
N ARG A 11 -4.03 -5.48 6.76
CA ARG A 11 -3.77 -4.11 7.24
C ARG A 11 -3.38 -3.14 6.13
N ASP A 12 -2.84 -3.67 5.04
CA ASP A 12 -2.49 -2.95 3.81
C ASP A 12 -3.60 -3.04 2.74
N GLY A 13 -4.79 -3.51 3.13
CA GLY A 13 -6.01 -3.57 2.33
C GLY A 13 -6.99 -2.43 2.64
N PRO A 14 -8.31 -2.66 2.49
CA PRO A 14 -8.98 -3.96 2.36
C PRO A 14 -8.84 -4.60 0.97
N PHE A 15 -8.80 -5.92 0.90
CA PHE A 15 -8.85 -6.66 -0.37
C PHE A 15 -10.15 -7.46 -0.44
N VAL A 16 -11.11 -6.99 -1.23
CA VAL A 16 -12.46 -7.56 -1.34
C VAL A 16 -12.51 -8.52 -2.53
N GLY A 17 -13.09 -9.71 -2.32
CA GLY A 17 -13.28 -10.69 -3.40
C GLY A 17 -12.04 -11.52 -3.77
N LEU A 18 -10.98 -11.50 -2.95
CA LEU A 18 -9.87 -12.45 -3.07
C LEU A 18 -10.36 -13.86 -2.70
N GLY A 19 -10.06 -14.85 -3.53
CA GLY A 19 -10.25 -16.24 -3.13
C GLY A 19 -9.29 -16.61 -2.01
N TYR A 20 -9.72 -17.43 -1.07
CA TYR A 20 -8.84 -18.02 -0.06
C TYR A 20 -9.19 -19.48 0.21
N SER A 21 -8.17 -20.25 0.61
CA SER A 21 -8.29 -21.66 0.97
C SER A 21 -7.45 -21.96 2.21
N THR A 22 -8.03 -22.75 3.11
CA THR A 22 -7.42 -23.29 4.34
C THR A 22 -7.82 -24.76 4.45
N PRO A 23 -7.20 -25.55 5.35
CA PRO A 23 -7.69 -26.89 5.66
C PRO A 23 -9.18 -26.93 6.09
N SER A 24 -9.68 -25.83 6.66
CA SER A 24 -10.97 -25.76 7.34
C SER A 24 -12.06 -25.02 6.53
N TYR A 25 -11.66 -24.07 5.67
CA TYR A 25 -12.52 -23.14 4.95
C TYR A 25 -12.00 -22.84 3.55
N THR A 26 -12.93 -22.66 2.61
CA THR A 26 -12.69 -22.01 1.32
C THR A 26 -13.72 -20.92 1.10
N GLY A 27 -13.35 -19.84 0.42
CA GLY A 27 -14.27 -18.73 0.21
C GLY A 27 -13.63 -17.57 -0.54
N VAL A 28 -14.32 -16.43 -0.47
CA VAL A 28 -13.81 -15.13 -0.92
C VAL A 28 -13.81 -14.13 0.22
N THR A 29 -12.85 -13.21 0.26
CA THR A 29 -12.85 -12.13 1.25
C THR A 29 -14.09 -11.27 1.10
N ASP A 30 -14.70 -10.93 2.23
CA ASP A 30 -15.97 -10.19 2.25
C ASP A 30 -15.81 -8.69 1.94
N SER A 31 -16.90 -7.91 2.10
CA SER A 31 -16.90 -6.46 1.84
C SER A 31 -15.96 -5.65 2.75
N HIS A 32 -15.45 -6.25 3.82
CA HIS A 32 -14.46 -5.65 4.72
C HIS A 32 -13.07 -6.29 4.51
N GLY A 33 -12.90 -7.15 3.52
CA GLY A 33 -11.66 -7.86 3.25
C GLY A 33 -11.37 -9.02 4.22
N ARG A 34 -12.38 -9.52 4.95
CA ARG A 34 -12.19 -10.56 5.98
C ARG A 34 -12.18 -11.96 5.38
N PHE A 35 -11.31 -12.83 5.89
CA PHE A 35 -11.24 -14.26 5.59
C PHE A 35 -11.36 -15.11 6.86
N PHE A 36 -11.85 -16.34 6.75
CA PHE A 36 -12.00 -17.27 7.88
C PHE A 36 -10.89 -18.31 7.94
N TYR A 37 -10.46 -18.69 9.15
CA TYR A 37 -9.43 -19.69 9.40
C TYR A 37 -9.56 -20.31 10.81
N GLU A 38 -8.91 -21.46 11.06
CA GLU A 38 -8.70 -22.00 12.41
C GLU A 38 -7.26 -21.74 12.90
N ALA A 39 -7.06 -21.70 14.22
CA ALA A 39 -5.75 -21.45 14.80
C ALA A 39 -4.72 -22.49 14.34
N GLY A 40 -3.68 -22.03 13.63
CA GLY A 40 -2.63 -22.90 13.07
C GLY A 40 -2.79 -23.19 11.59
N ASP A 41 -3.93 -22.85 10.97
CA ASP A 41 -4.15 -23.01 9.54
C ASP A 41 -3.12 -22.21 8.72
N LEU A 42 -2.73 -22.77 7.58
CA LEU A 42 -2.09 -22.03 6.51
C LEU A 42 -3.18 -21.56 5.55
N VAL A 43 -3.24 -20.26 5.29
CA VAL A 43 -4.19 -19.63 4.38
C VAL A 43 -3.48 -19.26 3.09
N THR A 44 -3.96 -19.77 1.96
CA THR A 44 -3.49 -19.39 0.63
C THR A 44 -4.51 -18.48 -0.04
N PHE A 45 -4.06 -17.39 -0.65
CA PHE A 45 -4.91 -16.40 -1.31
C PHE A 45 -4.75 -16.42 -2.83
N PHE A 46 -5.82 -16.12 -3.56
CA PHE A 46 -5.89 -16.26 -5.01
C PHE A 46 -6.71 -15.13 -5.67
N ILE A 47 -6.40 -14.86 -6.93
CA ILE A 47 -7.31 -14.19 -7.88
C ILE A 47 -7.70 -15.23 -8.93
N GLY A 48 -8.93 -15.76 -8.85
CA GLY A 48 -9.32 -16.91 -9.66
C GLY A 48 -8.45 -18.12 -9.34
N TYR A 49 -7.62 -18.56 -10.28
CA TYR A 49 -6.65 -19.65 -10.08
C TYR A 49 -5.23 -19.16 -9.76
N PHE A 50 -4.98 -17.86 -9.89
CA PHE A 50 -3.64 -17.30 -9.74
C PHE A 50 -3.32 -17.08 -8.26
N GLU A 51 -2.33 -17.82 -7.76
CA GLU A 51 -1.91 -17.74 -6.37
C GLU A 51 -1.17 -16.44 -6.09
N LEU A 52 -1.64 -15.70 -5.07
CA LEU A 52 -0.95 -14.53 -4.55
C LEU A 52 0.16 -14.95 -3.58
N GLY A 53 -0.12 -15.94 -2.73
CA GLY A 53 0.81 -16.48 -1.76
C GLY A 53 0.06 -17.05 -0.55
N CYS A 54 0.81 -17.45 0.47
CA CYS A 54 0.26 -18.07 1.66
C CYS A 54 0.89 -17.53 2.95
N ALA A 55 0.14 -17.61 4.05
CA ALA A 55 0.60 -17.23 5.37
C ALA A 55 -0.09 -18.06 6.44
N LYS A 56 0.52 -18.16 7.62
CA LYS A 56 -0.17 -18.68 8.80
C LYS A 56 -1.35 -17.76 9.14
N GLY A 57 -2.54 -18.32 9.32
CA GLY A 57 -3.75 -17.57 9.66
C GLY A 57 -3.56 -16.73 10.92
N ALA A 58 -3.89 -15.44 10.82
CA ALA A 58 -3.75 -14.47 11.89
C ALA A 58 -4.85 -13.39 11.80
N PRO A 59 -5.18 -12.69 12.90
CA PRO A 59 -6.19 -11.63 12.88
C PRO A 59 -5.83 -10.48 11.93
N THR A 60 -4.53 -10.28 11.69
CA THR A 60 -4.00 -9.26 10.79
C THR A 60 -2.89 -9.87 9.94
N LEU A 61 -3.02 -9.72 8.63
CA LEU A 61 -1.99 -10.04 7.65
C LEU A 61 -1.63 -8.79 6.84
N THR A 62 -0.55 -8.91 6.07
CA THR A 62 -0.16 -7.99 5.01
C THR A 62 0.23 -8.78 3.77
N LEU A 63 0.33 -8.14 2.62
CA LEU A 63 0.88 -8.75 1.40
C LEU A 63 2.32 -9.24 1.59
N ALA A 64 3.09 -8.58 2.46
CA ALA A 64 4.42 -9.02 2.84
C ALA A 64 4.42 -10.28 3.75
N SER A 65 3.29 -10.57 4.40
CA SER A 65 3.12 -11.80 5.20
C SER A 65 2.92 -13.05 4.32
N LEU A 66 2.51 -12.87 3.05
CA LEU A 66 2.11 -13.95 2.14
C LEU A 66 3.28 -14.74 1.51
N ASP A 67 4.50 -14.54 2.00
CA ASP A 67 5.66 -15.37 1.65
C ASP A 67 5.83 -16.59 2.57
N ASN A 68 4.96 -16.75 3.58
CA ASN A 68 5.07 -17.76 4.64
C ASN A 68 6.46 -17.78 5.32
N LYS A 69 7.06 -16.60 5.49
CA LYS A 69 8.35 -16.41 6.15
C LYS A 69 8.17 -15.68 7.48
N PRO A 70 9.03 -15.94 8.47
CA PRO A 70 8.93 -15.29 9.78
C PRO A 70 9.22 -13.79 9.71
N ASP A 71 10.08 -13.37 8.78
CA ASP A 71 10.48 -11.97 8.63
C ASP A 71 9.68 -11.28 7.52
N THR A 72 9.10 -10.14 7.87
CA THR A 72 8.48 -9.22 6.90
C THR A 72 9.58 -8.42 6.23
N ASP A 73 9.81 -8.69 4.95
CA ASP A 73 10.85 -8.02 4.15
C ASP A 73 10.22 -7.30 2.96
N LEU A 74 10.18 -5.97 3.04
CA LEU A 74 9.58 -5.09 2.03
C LEU A 74 10.42 -4.97 0.75
N PHE A 75 11.66 -5.46 0.76
CA PHE A 75 12.59 -5.40 -0.37
C PHE A 75 12.63 -6.71 -1.15
N ARG A 76 12.06 -7.77 -0.58
CA ARG A 76 12.02 -9.08 -1.21
C ARG A 76 11.26 -8.98 -2.55
N PRO A 77 11.83 -9.47 -3.67
CA PRO A 77 11.16 -9.40 -4.97
C PRO A 77 9.74 -9.98 -4.96
N THR A 78 9.51 -11.08 -4.24
CA THR A 78 8.17 -11.69 -4.09
C THR A 78 7.16 -10.74 -3.46
N THR A 79 7.52 -10.10 -2.34
CA THR A 79 6.68 -9.13 -1.65
C THR A 79 6.41 -7.92 -2.54
N VAL A 80 7.45 -7.35 -3.17
CA VAL A 80 7.30 -6.18 -4.05
C VAL A 80 6.43 -6.50 -5.26
N ASN A 81 6.72 -7.58 -5.99
CA ASN A 81 5.99 -7.94 -7.21
C ASN A 81 4.53 -8.28 -6.91
N ARG A 82 4.25 -8.99 -5.82
CA ARG A 82 2.88 -9.25 -5.35
C ARG A 82 2.13 -7.96 -5.04
N ALA A 83 2.75 -7.07 -4.26
CA ALA A 83 2.14 -5.81 -3.88
C ALA A 83 1.90 -4.91 -5.08
N ARG A 84 2.87 -4.77 -5.98
CA ARG A 84 2.70 -4.08 -7.28
C ARG A 84 1.55 -4.68 -8.04
N PHE A 85 1.50 -6.00 -8.21
CA PHE A 85 0.47 -6.65 -8.99
C PHE A 85 -0.94 -6.40 -8.44
N LEU A 86 -1.15 -6.61 -7.14
CA LEU A 86 -2.47 -6.46 -6.54
C LEU A 86 -2.90 -4.99 -6.41
N LEU A 87 -2.05 -4.13 -5.85
CA LEU A 87 -2.40 -2.72 -5.57
C LEU A 87 -2.55 -1.89 -6.86
N SER A 88 -2.03 -2.36 -7.99
CA SER A 88 -2.26 -1.73 -9.29
C SER A 88 -3.70 -1.78 -9.77
N PHE A 89 -4.53 -2.66 -9.21
CA PHE A 89 -5.97 -2.67 -9.46
C PHE A 89 -6.74 -1.66 -8.60
N SER A 90 -6.08 -0.96 -7.66
CA SER A 90 -6.70 0.13 -6.90
C SER A 90 -7.02 1.33 -7.79
N HIS A 91 -8.20 1.91 -7.57
CA HIS A 91 -8.61 3.17 -8.20
C HIS A 91 -8.01 4.40 -7.49
N ASP A 92 -7.63 4.27 -6.23
CA ASP A 92 -7.08 5.37 -5.43
C ASP A 92 -5.56 5.41 -5.50
N LEU A 93 -4.99 6.62 -5.51
CA LEU A 93 -3.53 6.83 -5.48
C LEU A 93 -2.90 6.49 -4.13
N ASP A 94 -3.68 6.52 -3.05
CA ASP A 94 -3.24 6.25 -1.68
C ASP A 94 -3.78 4.92 -1.13
N PHE A 95 -4.45 4.13 -1.98
CA PHE A 95 -4.98 2.82 -1.65
C PHE A 95 -6.00 2.80 -0.51
N ARG A 96 -6.61 3.94 -0.15
CA ARG A 96 -7.52 4.05 1.02
C ARG A 96 -8.71 3.09 0.98
N ASN A 97 -9.27 2.82 -0.21
CA ASN A 97 -10.37 1.85 -0.37
C ASN A 97 -9.86 0.44 -0.76
N GLY A 98 -8.55 0.24 -0.75
CA GLY A 98 -7.88 -1.00 -1.11
C GLY A 98 -8.20 -1.45 -2.54
N VAL A 99 -8.53 -2.73 -2.71
CA VAL A 99 -8.79 -3.33 -4.03
C VAL A 99 -10.04 -4.20 -3.97
N THR A 100 -10.98 -3.96 -4.89
CA THR A 100 -12.12 -4.85 -5.12
C THR A 100 -11.86 -5.70 -6.35
N ILE A 101 -11.74 -7.01 -6.16
CA ILE A 101 -11.55 -7.98 -7.24
C ILE A 101 -12.91 -8.29 -7.84
N ASP A 102 -13.22 -7.64 -8.97
CA ASP A 102 -14.40 -7.89 -9.77
C ASP A 102 -14.15 -8.94 -10.87
N ASP A 103 -15.17 -9.25 -11.65
CA ASP A 103 -15.07 -10.26 -12.71
C ASP A 103 -14.14 -9.83 -13.85
N LYS A 104 -14.01 -8.52 -14.12
CA LYS A 104 -13.08 -8.02 -15.13
C LYS A 104 -11.63 -8.28 -14.71
N ILE A 105 -11.28 -8.01 -13.45
CA ILE A 105 -9.95 -8.32 -12.91
C ILE A 105 -9.70 -9.82 -12.95
N ARG A 106 -10.68 -10.64 -12.54
CA ARG A 106 -10.55 -12.12 -12.60
C ARG A 106 -10.31 -12.61 -14.02
N ASP A 107 -11.04 -12.11 -15.00
CA ASP A 107 -10.92 -12.52 -16.41
C ASP A 107 -9.59 -12.07 -17.02
N ALA A 108 -9.16 -10.84 -16.76
CA ALA A 108 -7.87 -10.33 -17.23
C ALA A 108 -6.70 -11.11 -16.63
N VAL A 109 -6.72 -11.37 -15.31
CA VAL A 109 -5.72 -12.20 -14.64
C VAL A 109 -5.75 -13.60 -15.24
N LYS A 110 -6.93 -14.21 -15.37
CA LYS A 110 -7.09 -15.56 -15.94
C LYS A 110 -6.51 -15.69 -17.35
N LYS A 111 -6.61 -14.65 -18.17
CA LYS A 111 -6.14 -14.65 -19.55
C LYS A 111 -4.64 -14.45 -19.68
N HIS A 112 -4.03 -13.68 -18.78
CA HIS A 112 -2.66 -13.20 -18.95
C HIS A 112 -1.66 -13.72 -17.92
N SER A 113 -2.09 -14.27 -16.78
CA SER A 113 -1.18 -14.69 -15.69
C SER A 113 -0.62 -16.11 -15.83
N GLU A 114 -0.78 -16.77 -16.98
CA GLU A 114 -0.22 -18.10 -17.22
C GLU A 114 1.32 -18.05 -17.09
N ASN A 115 1.89 -18.91 -16.24
CA ASN A 115 3.31 -18.95 -15.89
C ASN A 115 3.88 -17.66 -15.26
N LEU A 116 3.02 -16.76 -14.76
CA LEU A 116 3.48 -15.62 -13.98
C LEU A 116 3.91 -16.10 -12.59
N SER A 117 5.07 -15.63 -12.13
CA SER A 117 5.58 -15.87 -10.78
C SER A 117 6.15 -14.57 -10.24
N PHE A 118 5.96 -14.35 -8.94
CA PHE A 118 6.48 -13.22 -8.18
C PHE A 118 7.93 -13.41 -7.72
N ASP A 119 8.49 -14.62 -7.82
CA ASP A 119 9.83 -14.95 -7.33
C ASP A 119 10.97 -14.36 -8.18
N SER A 120 10.65 -13.90 -9.40
CA SER A 120 11.65 -13.26 -10.26
C SER A 120 12.10 -11.91 -9.73
N GLU A 121 13.35 -11.53 -10.05
CA GLU A 121 13.87 -10.18 -9.90
C GLU A 121 12.85 -9.10 -10.31
N ILE A 122 12.77 -8.00 -9.57
CA ILE A 122 11.74 -6.96 -9.75
C ILE A 122 11.73 -6.42 -11.18
N GLY A 123 12.91 -6.06 -11.71
CA GLY A 123 13.05 -5.54 -13.07
C GLY A 123 12.74 -6.58 -14.16
N SER A 124 12.88 -7.87 -13.86
CA SER A 124 12.49 -8.95 -14.77
C SER A 124 10.98 -9.19 -14.75
N PHE A 125 10.34 -9.08 -13.57
CA PHE A 125 8.89 -9.18 -13.42
C PHE A 125 8.18 -8.07 -14.19
N GLU A 126 8.64 -6.83 -14.03
CA GLU A 126 8.08 -5.66 -14.69
C GLU A 126 8.04 -5.80 -16.20
N LYS A 127 9.14 -6.27 -16.82
CA LYS A 127 9.25 -6.42 -18.28
C LYS A 127 8.43 -7.56 -18.88
N LYS A 128 7.74 -8.37 -18.06
CA LYS A 128 6.94 -9.49 -18.57
C LYS A 128 5.74 -8.96 -19.35
N ILE A 129 5.60 -9.42 -20.60
CA ILE A 129 4.48 -9.06 -21.47
C ILE A 129 3.13 -9.42 -20.81
N SER A 130 3.07 -10.56 -20.12
CA SER A 130 1.88 -10.99 -19.37
C SER A 130 1.41 -9.99 -18.31
N VAL A 131 2.36 -9.38 -17.59
CA VAL A 131 2.06 -8.36 -16.57
C VAL A 131 1.42 -7.15 -17.24
N HIS A 132 2.07 -6.57 -18.25
CA HIS A 132 1.54 -5.41 -18.96
C HIS A 132 0.21 -5.71 -19.68
N ALA A 133 0.04 -6.90 -20.25
CA ALA A 133 -1.19 -7.27 -20.94
C ALA A 133 -2.42 -7.27 -20.01
N ALA A 134 -2.28 -7.76 -18.77
CA ALA A 134 -3.34 -7.74 -17.77
C ALA A 134 -3.78 -6.31 -17.42
N PHE A 135 -2.82 -5.41 -17.16
CA PHE A 135 -3.12 -4.02 -16.79
C PHE A 135 -3.65 -3.21 -17.98
N ASN A 136 -3.07 -3.40 -19.18
CA ASN A 136 -3.53 -2.72 -20.38
C ASN A 136 -4.98 -3.06 -20.73
N GLU A 137 -5.41 -4.33 -20.55
CA GLU A 137 -6.79 -4.75 -20.78
C GLU A 137 -7.78 -4.04 -19.83
N LEU A 138 -7.33 -3.72 -18.62
CA LEU A 138 -8.12 -3.04 -17.60
C LEU A 138 -7.98 -1.51 -17.64
N GLY A 139 -7.14 -0.96 -18.53
CA GLY A 139 -6.81 0.46 -18.55
C GLY A 139 -6.09 0.93 -17.27
N ALA A 140 -5.44 0.02 -16.56
CA ALA A 140 -4.67 0.29 -15.35
C ALA A 140 -3.17 0.42 -15.69
N ARG A 141 -2.41 1.03 -14.77
CA ARG A 141 -0.94 1.03 -14.81
C ARG A 141 -0.40 0.12 -13.72
N LEU A 142 0.74 -0.50 -14.00
CA LEU A 142 1.52 -1.14 -12.95
C LEU A 142 2.08 -0.04 -12.02
N ARG A 143 1.82 -0.16 -10.72
CA ARG A 143 2.34 0.73 -9.67
C ARG A 143 3.84 0.57 -9.55
N GLU A 144 4.53 1.64 -9.21
CA GLU A 144 5.98 1.61 -9.07
C GLU A 144 6.42 0.98 -7.74
N VAL A 145 7.69 0.59 -7.68
CA VAL A 145 8.28 -0.08 -6.51
C VAL A 145 8.15 0.78 -5.26
N ALA A 146 8.50 2.08 -5.37
CA ALA A 146 8.46 3.01 -4.26
C ALA A 146 7.04 3.24 -3.73
N GLU A 147 6.05 3.40 -4.63
CA GLU A 147 4.63 3.58 -4.28
C GLU A 147 4.15 2.46 -3.36
N VAL A 148 4.36 1.19 -3.75
CA VAL A 148 3.86 0.06 -2.96
C VAL A 148 4.67 -0.17 -1.69
N ARG A 149 6.00 0.03 -1.73
CA ARG A 149 6.84 -0.11 -0.52
C ARG A 149 6.47 0.90 0.55
N ASN A 150 6.24 2.15 0.16
CA ASN A 150 5.78 3.18 1.08
C ASN A 150 4.42 2.84 1.67
N HIS A 151 3.47 2.36 0.87
CA HIS A 151 2.16 1.89 1.36
C HIS A 151 2.29 0.75 2.38
N LEU A 152 3.04 -0.31 2.04
CA LEU A 152 3.28 -1.45 2.93
C LEU A 152 3.96 -1.01 4.23
N ARG A 153 4.96 -0.13 4.15
CA ARG A 153 5.66 0.39 5.32
C ARG A 153 4.71 1.16 6.23
N ARG A 154 3.91 2.08 5.69
CA ARG A 154 2.92 2.85 6.48
C ARG A 154 1.92 1.91 7.14
N SER A 155 1.37 0.97 6.38
CA SER A 155 0.43 -0.04 6.86
C SER A 155 1.02 -0.87 8.01
N LEU A 156 2.26 -1.37 7.88
CA LEU A 156 2.92 -2.12 8.96
C LEU A 156 3.11 -1.28 10.23
N ASN A 157 3.38 0.01 10.08
CA ASN A 157 3.49 0.96 11.20
C ASN A 157 2.12 1.43 11.74
N GLY A 158 1.02 0.87 11.21
CA GLY A 158 -0.32 1.25 11.64
C GLY A 158 -0.72 2.64 11.15
N ILE A 159 -0.28 3.05 9.96
CA ILE A 159 -0.55 4.36 9.38
C ILE A 159 -1.32 4.18 8.07
N GLU A 160 -2.46 4.86 7.96
CA GLU A 160 -3.24 5.06 6.74
C GLU A 160 -2.92 6.44 6.16
N LEU A 161 -2.85 6.55 4.83
CA LEU A 161 -2.64 7.81 4.14
C LEU A 161 -3.89 8.21 3.36
N LEU A 162 -4.36 9.43 3.58
CA LEU A 162 -5.35 10.09 2.74
C LEU A 162 -4.68 11.23 1.98
N ARG A 163 -4.55 11.09 0.66
CA ARG A 163 -4.05 12.15 -0.23
C ARG A 163 -5.18 13.09 -0.68
N ASP A 164 -4.82 14.32 -1.03
CA ASP A 164 -5.74 15.27 -1.68
C ASP A 164 -7.04 15.54 -0.92
N VAL A 165 -6.97 15.53 0.41
CA VAL A 165 -8.09 15.94 1.27
C VAL A 165 -8.31 17.44 1.07
N GLN A 166 -9.52 17.81 0.65
CA GLN A 166 -9.93 19.20 0.51
C GLN A 166 -10.50 19.71 1.84
N ILE A 167 -9.81 20.66 2.46
CA ILE A 167 -10.24 21.33 3.68
C ILE A 167 -10.93 22.64 3.29
N PRO A 168 -12.25 22.77 3.46
CA PRO A 168 -12.97 23.98 3.07
C PRO A 168 -12.58 25.17 3.94
N THR A 169 -12.52 26.35 3.34
CA THR A 169 -12.25 27.62 4.03
C THR A 169 -13.51 28.48 4.10
N ARG A 170 -13.45 29.59 4.84
CA ARG A 170 -14.60 30.47 5.07
C ARG A 170 -15.09 31.19 3.81
N ASP A 171 -14.24 31.37 2.80
CA ASP A 171 -14.60 32.07 1.57
C ASP A 171 -15.11 31.13 0.45
N GLY A 172 -15.22 29.83 0.75
CA GLY A 172 -15.64 28.79 -0.19
C GLY A 172 -14.51 28.18 -1.02
N SER A 173 -13.26 28.64 -0.86
CA SER A 173 -12.08 27.94 -1.39
C SER A 173 -11.71 26.71 -0.52
N TRP A 174 -10.64 26.01 -0.89
CA TRP A 174 -10.14 24.85 -0.15
C TRP A 174 -8.62 24.83 -0.04
N LEU A 175 -8.11 24.20 1.02
CA LEU A 175 -6.71 23.83 1.20
C LEU A 175 -6.54 22.33 0.95
N GLY A 176 -5.53 21.94 0.18
CA GLY A 176 -5.19 20.53 -0.02
C GLY A 176 -4.34 20.02 1.15
N ALA A 177 -4.67 18.84 1.66
CA ALA A 177 -3.91 18.18 2.71
C ALA A 177 -3.69 16.70 2.37
N ASP A 178 -2.51 16.21 2.76
CA ASP A 178 -2.27 14.78 2.91
C ASP A 178 -2.33 14.47 4.41
N VAL A 179 -3.10 13.46 4.79
CA VAL A 179 -3.39 13.15 6.19
C VAL A 179 -2.90 11.74 6.48
N PHE A 180 -1.98 11.62 7.43
CA PHE A 180 -1.47 10.35 7.94
C PHE A 180 -2.21 10.04 9.24
N LEU A 181 -3.01 8.98 9.24
CA LEU A 181 -3.89 8.61 10.34
C LEU A 181 -3.44 7.28 10.96
N PRO A 182 -3.52 7.11 12.28
CA PRO A 182 -3.34 5.79 12.87
C PRO A 182 -4.49 4.87 12.45
N ILE A 183 -4.16 3.61 12.10
CA ILE A 183 -5.16 2.58 11.80
C ILE A 183 -5.91 2.25 13.09
N GLY A 184 -7.23 2.40 13.05
CA GLY A 184 -8.13 2.15 14.17
C GLY A 184 -9.06 3.33 14.45
N ASN A 185 -9.96 3.14 15.40
CA ASN A 185 -10.98 4.14 15.73
C ASN A 185 -10.57 4.97 16.95
N GLY A 186 -10.51 6.29 16.78
CA GLY A 186 -10.45 7.21 17.91
C GLY A 186 -9.81 8.55 17.57
N PRO A 187 -10.19 9.62 18.31
CA PRO A 187 -9.51 10.90 18.22
C PRO A 187 -8.03 10.73 18.59
N SER A 188 -7.15 11.24 17.75
CA SER A 188 -5.70 11.21 17.96
C SER A 188 -5.14 12.63 17.99
N PRO A 189 -4.14 12.92 18.83
CA PRO A 189 -3.47 14.22 18.79
C PRO A 189 -2.92 14.46 17.39
N THR A 190 -3.24 15.63 16.82
CA THR A 190 -2.89 15.95 15.44
C THR A 190 -1.67 16.86 15.39
N LEU A 191 -0.71 16.45 14.59
CA LEU A 191 0.44 17.25 14.19
C LEU A 191 0.14 17.87 12.83
N MET A 192 0.17 19.20 12.74
CA MET A 192 -0.09 19.92 11.49
C MET A 192 1.16 20.64 11.01
N ASN A 193 1.50 20.43 9.74
CA ASN A 193 2.49 21.22 9.03
C ASN A 193 1.81 21.89 7.83
N MET A 194 2.06 23.18 7.65
CA MET A 194 1.54 23.98 6.54
C MET A 194 2.74 24.56 5.80
N SER A 195 2.81 24.30 4.50
CA SER A 195 3.89 24.75 3.62
C SER A 195 3.33 25.37 2.34
N VAL A 196 4.02 26.38 1.83
CA VAL A 196 3.79 26.95 0.50
C VAL A 196 4.58 26.24 -0.60
N ASP A 197 5.57 25.41 -0.21
CA ASP A 197 6.47 24.70 -1.12
C ASP A 197 5.88 23.36 -1.61
N GLY A 198 4.61 23.10 -1.30
CA GLY A 198 3.86 21.90 -1.67
C GLY A 198 3.90 20.76 -0.65
N ARG A 199 3.21 19.66 -0.98
CA ARG A 199 2.97 18.49 -0.11
C ARG A 199 3.84 17.28 -0.47
N ALA A 200 4.68 17.37 -1.50
CA ALA A 200 5.57 16.28 -1.85
C ALA A 200 6.54 15.97 -0.70
N PHE A 201 6.98 14.71 -0.59
CA PHE A 201 7.92 14.30 0.44
C PHE A 201 9.21 15.14 0.36
N ARG A 202 9.61 15.69 1.52
CA ARG A 202 10.59 16.78 1.71
C ARG A 202 10.11 18.13 1.17
N VAL A 203 10.27 18.39 -0.13
CA VAL A 203 9.98 19.67 -0.79
C VAL A 203 9.45 19.37 -2.19
N GLY A 204 8.40 20.08 -2.61
CA GLY A 204 7.88 20.01 -3.98
C GLY A 204 6.36 20.02 -4.06
N VAL A 205 5.87 20.39 -5.23
CA VAL A 205 4.45 20.36 -5.60
C VAL A 205 4.21 19.15 -6.49
N ILE A 206 3.17 18.37 -6.20
CA ILE A 206 2.73 17.27 -7.05
C ILE A 206 1.71 17.84 -8.04
N ARG A 207 2.05 17.89 -9.33
CA ARG A 207 1.14 18.33 -10.42
C ARG A 207 0.94 17.27 -11.49
N THR A 208 1.91 16.39 -11.65
CA THR A 208 1.91 15.29 -12.63
C THR A 208 2.14 13.95 -11.93
N ASP A 209 1.90 12.86 -12.65
CA ASP A 209 2.25 11.51 -12.19
C ASP A 209 3.77 11.37 -11.97
N ASP A 210 4.60 12.02 -12.81
CA ASP A 210 6.05 12.05 -12.64
C ASP A 210 6.47 12.75 -11.34
N ASP A 211 5.79 13.84 -10.96
CA ASP A 211 6.07 14.53 -9.68
C ASP A 211 5.72 13.64 -8.48
N LEU A 212 4.59 12.93 -8.57
CA LEU A 212 4.16 11.96 -7.55
C LEU A 212 5.18 10.83 -7.44
N GLN A 213 5.59 10.26 -8.57
CA GLN A 213 6.57 9.19 -8.61
C GLN A 213 7.89 9.62 -7.98
N THR A 214 8.41 10.79 -8.38
CA THR A 214 9.65 11.31 -7.79
C THR A 214 9.49 11.57 -6.29
N SER A 215 8.30 11.95 -5.83
CA SER A 215 8.00 12.09 -4.39
C SER A 215 8.04 10.76 -3.65
N GLU A 216 7.44 9.71 -4.21
CA GLU A 216 7.43 8.37 -3.62
C GLU A 216 8.85 7.78 -3.57
N GLU A 217 9.66 7.98 -4.61
CA GLU A 217 11.08 7.58 -4.62
C GLU A 217 11.90 8.30 -3.54
N ARG A 218 11.66 9.60 -3.31
CA ARG A 218 12.33 10.35 -2.23
C ARG A 218 11.97 9.81 -0.85
N GLU A 219 10.71 9.42 -0.65
CA GLU A 219 10.25 8.82 0.60
C GLU A 219 10.83 7.41 0.79
N ASP A 220 10.81 6.58 -0.25
CA ASP A 220 11.32 5.22 -0.17
C ASP A 220 12.83 5.21 0.11
N ALA A 221 13.59 6.05 -0.61
CA ALA A 221 15.02 6.24 -0.39
C ALA A 221 15.32 6.82 1.01
N TRP A 222 14.44 7.63 1.60
CA TRP A 222 14.64 8.14 2.97
C TRP A 222 14.64 7.03 4.01
N HIS A 223 13.76 6.03 3.84
CA HIS A 223 13.66 4.92 4.78
C HIS A 223 14.61 3.76 4.47
N GLU A 224 15.12 3.68 3.24
CA GLU A 224 16.13 2.70 2.84
C GLU A 224 17.56 3.12 3.20
N ASN A 225 17.91 4.38 2.96
CA ASN A 225 19.26 4.86 3.16
C ASN A 225 19.67 4.78 4.63
N LYS A 226 20.94 4.41 4.87
CA LYS A 226 21.49 4.56 6.21
C LYS A 226 21.44 6.04 6.57
N ARG A 227 21.17 6.29 7.84
CA ARG A 227 21.15 7.66 8.39
C ARG A 227 22.40 8.47 8.04
N ASP A 228 23.56 7.83 7.92
CA ASP A 228 24.81 8.50 7.57
C ASP A 228 24.87 8.98 6.11
N ASP A 229 24.16 8.29 5.21
CA ASP A 229 24.09 8.60 3.78
C ASP A 229 23.08 9.71 3.46
N ILE A 230 22.22 10.05 4.42
CA ILE A 230 21.29 11.18 4.30
C ILE A 230 22.08 12.50 4.36
N PRO A 231 21.92 13.43 3.40
CA PRO A 231 22.61 14.72 3.46
C PRO A 231 22.33 15.44 4.80
N PRO A 232 23.34 16.03 5.47
CA PRO A 232 23.18 16.61 6.81
C PRO A 232 22.01 17.58 6.96
N PHE A 233 21.74 18.40 5.92
CA PHE A 233 20.61 19.33 5.91
C PHE A 233 19.24 18.64 5.98
N PHE A 234 19.10 17.40 5.50
CA PHE A 234 17.85 16.66 5.59
C PHE A 234 17.71 15.88 6.90
N LYS A 235 18.80 15.60 7.63
CA LYS A 235 18.74 14.92 8.94
C LYS A 235 17.94 15.71 9.98
N TRP A 236 17.87 17.04 9.84
CA TRP A 236 17.01 17.88 10.69
C TRP A 236 15.53 17.49 10.60
N SER A 237 15.08 16.92 9.47
CA SER A 237 13.70 16.44 9.29
C SER A 237 13.37 15.20 10.12
N GLU A 238 14.36 14.49 10.67
CA GLU A 238 14.13 13.37 11.60
C GLU A 238 13.66 13.86 12.98
N ALA A 239 14.08 15.06 13.38
CA ALA A 239 13.83 15.63 14.71
C ALA A 239 12.92 16.87 14.67
N ALA A 240 12.65 17.42 13.49
CA ALA A 240 11.83 18.61 13.34
C ALA A 240 10.34 18.23 13.21
N PHE A 241 9.61 18.39 14.31
CA PHE A 241 8.23 18.86 14.19
C PHE A 241 8.33 20.31 13.67
N ARG A 242 7.88 20.59 12.43
CA ARG A 242 7.74 21.97 11.95
C ARG A 242 6.29 22.44 12.09
N PRO A 243 5.89 22.96 13.25
CA PRO A 243 4.80 23.93 13.32
C PRO A 243 5.40 25.25 12.81
N ASN A 244 4.99 25.70 11.63
CA ASN A 244 5.00 27.10 11.19
C ASN A 244 5.76 28.12 12.10
N ALA A 245 7.05 28.34 11.88
CA ALA A 245 7.68 29.60 12.29
C ALA A 245 7.39 30.65 11.22
N SER A 246 6.21 31.24 11.27
CA SER A 246 5.96 32.53 10.63
C SER A 246 6.82 33.58 11.33
N THR A 247 8.00 33.88 10.79
CA THR A 247 8.72 35.10 11.15
C THR A 247 8.12 36.26 10.36
N TRP A 248 7.09 36.89 10.91
CA TRP A 248 6.77 38.28 10.56
C TRP A 248 7.82 39.15 11.26
N HIS A 249 8.86 39.57 10.54
CA HIS A 249 9.58 40.77 10.92
C HIS A 249 8.83 41.97 10.34
N TYR A 250 8.19 42.72 11.24
CA TYR A 250 7.93 44.13 10.99
C TYR A 250 9.28 44.85 10.86
N VAL A 251 9.51 45.45 9.70
CA VAL A 251 10.19 46.75 9.58
C VAL A 251 9.35 47.60 8.63
#